data_AF-A0A5R9NZR3-F1
#
_entry.id   AF-A0A5R9NZR3-F1
#
_cell.length_a   1.000
_cell.length_b   1.000
_cell.length_c   1.000
_cell.angle_alpha   90.00
_cell.angle_beta   90.00
_cell.angle_gamma   90.00
#
_symmetry.space_group_name_H-M   'P 1'
#
loop_
_entity.id
_entity.type
_entity.pdbx_description
1 polymer ?
#
loop_
_entity_poly.entity_id
_entity_poly.type
_entity_poly.pdbx_seq_one_letter_code
_entity_poly.pdbx_strand_id
1 'polypeptide(L)'
;MDNFSIDVIAEGQESLLKAIEIAFAHNAPGNRVESYHISKLVSDEYDGLPKSVDGRTAIILRWTKAEKLAEDGPINLPFKLDAKGAADFAQRWLAEQDFGREPDHDGHNKKGWRIITGNWGFVGSDREAVCAILPWWAAYGK
;
A
#
# COMPACT_ATOMS: atom_id res chain seq x y z
N MET A 1 -21.44 6.09 -1.26
CA MET A 1 -21.08 5.06 -0.26
C MET A 1 -20.27 4.07 -1.05
N ASP A 2 -18.94 4.20 -1.04
CA ASP A 2 -18.07 3.29 -1.76
C ASP A 2 -17.55 2.26 -0.75
N ASN A 3 -17.98 1.01 -0.90
CA ASN A 3 -17.66 -0.10 0.00
C ASN A 3 -16.49 -0.92 -0.53
N PHE A 4 -15.75 -0.38 -1.49
CA PHE A 4 -14.63 -1.07 -2.09
C PHE A 4 -13.50 -1.21 -1.07
N SER A 5 -13.06 -2.46 -0.86
CA SER A 5 -11.94 -2.78 0.02
C SER A 5 -11.08 -3.87 -0.61
N ILE A 6 -9.76 -3.71 -0.48
CA ILE A 6 -8.76 -4.73 -0.75
C ILE A 6 -7.97 -4.93 0.54
N ASP A 7 -7.73 -6.19 0.88
CA ASP A 7 -6.74 -6.60 1.87
C ASP A 7 -6.12 -7.91 1.40
N VAL A 8 -4.96 -7.83 0.76
CA VAL A 8 -4.31 -8.98 0.12
C VAL A 8 -2.87 -9.10 0.60
N ILE A 9 -2.50 -10.31 1.02
CA ILE A 9 -1.13 -10.71 1.33
C ILE A 9 -0.68 -11.69 0.24
N ALA A 10 0.43 -11.41 -0.42
CA ALA A 10 0.99 -12.32 -1.43
C ALA A 10 2.50 -12.08 -1.62
N GLU A 11 3.09 -12.82 -2.55
CA GLU A 11 4.45 -12.61 -3.04
C GLU A 11 4.45 -12.27 -4.54
N GLY A 12 5.60 -11.83 -5.05
CA GLY A 12 5.82 -11.67 -6.49
C GLY A 12 5.29 -10.36 -7.09
N GLN A 13 5.98 -9.92 -8.13
CA GLN A 13 5.69 -8.64 -8.80
C GLN A 13 4.40 -8.67 -9.63
N GLU A 14 4.10 -9.80 -10.27
CA GLU A 14 2.90 -9.93 -11.10
C GLU A 14 1.61 -9.84 -10.26
N SER A 15 1.57 -10.55 -9.13
CA SER A 15 0.45 -10.47 -8.20
C SER A 15 0.31 -9.07 -7.60
N LEU A 16 1.43 -8.38 -7.32
CA LEU A 16 1.43 -7.01 -6.83
C LEU A 16 0.80 -6.06 -7.86
N LEU A 17 1.22 -6.19 -9.12
CA LEU A 17 0.62 -5.44 -10.22
C LEU A 17 -0.88 -5.67 -10.30
N LYS A 18 -1.34 -6.93 -10.25
CA LYS A 18 -2.78 -7.23 -10.30
C LYS A 18 -3.54 -6.60 -9.15
N ALA A 19 -3.01 -6.64 -7.94
CA ALA A 19 -3.68 -6.00 -6.80
C ALA A 19 -3.73 -4.47 -6.95
N ILE A 20 -2.66 -3.86 -7.46
CA ILE A 20 -2.61 -2.41 -7.74
C ILE A 20 -3.57 -2.04 -8.88
N GLU A 21 -3.68 -2.84 -9.94
CA GLU A 21 -4.65 -2.62 -11.03
C GLU A 21 -6.09 -2.58 -10.51
N ILE A 22 -6.45 -3.50 -9.60
CA ILE A 22 -7.77 -3.50 -8.95
C ILE A 22 -7.94 -2.23 -8.10
N ALA A 23 -6.94 -1.83 -7.31
CA ALA A 23 -7.01 -0.60 -6.51
C ALA A 23 -7.15 0.66 -7.39
N PHE A 24 -6.43 0.74 -8.51
CA PHE A 24 -6.52 1.85 -9.47
C PHE A 24 -7.93 2.00 -10.04
N ALA A 25 -8.54 0.88 -10.45
CA ALA A 25 -9.85 0.89 -11.10
C ALA A 25 -10.96 1.50 -10.23
N HIS A 26 -10.78 1.49 -8.91
CA HIS A 26 -11.75 2.00 -7.95
C HIS A 26 -11.33 3.32 -7.29
N ASN A 27 -10.05 3.47 -6.92
CA ASN A 27 -9.60 4.57 -6.06
C ASN A 27 -8.77 5.65 -6.78
N ALA A 28 -8.38 5.43 -8.04
CA ALA A 28 -7.50 6.36 -8.77
C ALA A 28 -8.19 7.00 -9.98
N PRO A 29 -8.94 8.11 -9.81
CA PRO A 29 -9.43 8.91 -10.92
C PRO A 29 -8.33 9.24 -11.93
N GLY A 30 -8.48 8.74 -13.17
CA GLY A 30 -7.49 8.92 -14.23
C GLY A 30 -6.33 7.93 -14.23
N ASN A 31 -6.44 6.83 -13.47
CA ASN A 31 -5.57 5.65 -13.51
C ASN A 31 -4.07 5.98 -13.40
N ARG A 32 -3.73 6.86 -12.45
CA ARG A 32 -2.36 7.34 -12.27
C ARG A 32 -2.03 7.65 -10.82
N VAL A 33 -0.75 7.58 -10.49
CA VAL A 33 -0.17 8.03 -9.24
C VAL A 33 0.69 9.26 -9.53
N GLU A 34 0.50 10.32 -8.74
CA GLU A 34 1.21 11.60 -8.90
C GLU A 34 2.04 11.97 -7.66
N SER A 35 1.75 11.36 -6.51
CA SER A 35 2.56 11.47 -5.30
C SER A 35 2.52 10.17 -4.49
N TYR A 36 3.43 10.04 -3.53
CA TYR A 36 3.44 8.94 -2.57
C TYR A 36 3.74 9.48 -1.17
N HIS A 37 3.40 8.73 -0.14
CA HIS A 37 3.74 9.07 1.24
C HIS A 37 4.26 7.81 1.94
N ILE A 38 5.41 7.89 2.60
CA ILE A 38 5.90 6.81 3.46
C ILE A 38 5.54 7.18 4.89
N SER A 39 4.62 6.42 5.49
CA SER A 39 4.13 6.72 6.83
C SER A 39 3.85 5.44 7.61
N LYS A 40 3.83 5.56 8.95
CA LYS A 40 3.30 4.50 9.81
C LYS A 40 1.79 4.55 9.75
N LEU A 41 1.19 3.41 9.41
CA LEU A 41 -0.25 3.26 9.46
C LEU A 41 -0.71 3.24 10.91
N VAL A 42 -1.78 3.97 11.19
CA VAL A 42 -2.51 3.91 12.45
C VAL A 42 -3.89 3.42 12.08
N SER A 43 -4.33 2.31 12.66
CA SER A 43 -5.67 1.77 12.44
C SER A 43 -6.64 2.39 13.44
N ASP A 44 -7.67 3.06 12.95
CA ASP A 44 -8.78 3.55 13.75
C ASP A 44 -10.12 2.89 13.36
N GLU A 45 -11.21 3.20 14.08
CA GLU A 45 -12.51 2.56 13.80
C GLU A 45 -13.20 3.09 12.53
N TYR A 46 -12.68 4.16 11.93
CA TYR A 46 -13.31 4.89 10.82
C TYR A 46 -12.55 4.76 9.49
N ASP A 47 -11.25 4.51 9.54
CA ASP A 47 -10.36 4.44 8.38
C ASP A 47 -10.49 3.13 7.57
N GLY A 48 -11.12 2.09 8.16
CA GLY A 48 -11.31 0.79 7.54
C GLY A 48 -10.04 -0.06 7.47
N LEU A 49 -8.96 0.34 8.15
CA LEU A 49 -7.71 -0.41 8.18
C LEU A 49 -7.78 -1.55 9.19
N PRO A 50 -7.21 -2.72 8.87
CA PRO A 50 -7.15 -3.83 9.81
C PRO A 50 -6.15 -3.55 10.93
N LYS A 51 -6.50 -3.82 12.19
CA LYS A 51 -5.60 -3.61 13.36
C LYS A 51 -4.22 -4.25 13.24
N SER A 52 -4.07 -5.28 12.42
CA SER A 52 -2.78 -5.95 12.19
C SER A 52 -1.74 -5.09 11.46
N VAL A 53 -2.15 -3.98 10.84
CA VAL A 53 -1.22 -3.04 10.19
C VAL A 53 -0.79 -1.88 11.10
N ASP A 54 -1.34 -1.79 12.30
CA ASP A 54 -1.08 -0.70 13.23
C ASP A 54 0.42 -0.58 13.58
N GLY A 55 0.95 0.65 13.48
CA GLY A 55 2.35 0.97 13.69
C GLY A 55 3.32 0.54 12.59
N ARG A 56 2.85 -0.13 11.52
CA ARG A 56 3.72 -0.55 10.41
C ARG A 56 3.93 0.55 9.38
N THR A 57 5.16 0.68 8.91
CA THR A 57 5.49 1.58 7.81
C THR A 57 4.95 1.02 6.50
N ALA A 58 4.25 1.87 5.75
CA ALA A 58 3.74 1.59 4.42
C ALA A 58 4.14 2.70 3.45
N ILE A 59 4.24 2.35 2.18
CA ILE A 59 4.16 3.34 1.10
C ILE A 59 2.70 3.48 0.66
N ILE A 60 2.18 4.70 0.72
CA ILE A 60 0.83 5.07 0.34
C ILE A 60 0.92 5.75 -1.01
N LEU A 61 0.30 5.17 -2.03
CA LEU A 61 0.25 5.73 -3.37
C LEU A 61 -0.92 6.69 -3.48
N ARG A 62 -0.73 7.87 -4.08
CA ARG A 62 -1.75 8.92 -4.17
C ARG A 62 -1.97 9.35 -5.62
N TRP A 63 -3.22 9.52 -6.03
CA TRP A 63 -3.58 9.88 -7.41
C TRP A 63 -3.51 11.38 -7.71
N THR A 64 -3.26 12.19 -6.69
CA THR A 64 -3.07 13.65 -6.76
C THR A 64 -1.64 14.05 -6.44
N LYS A 65 -1.29 15.29 -6.80
CA LYS A 65 -0.09 15.95 -6.26
C LYS A 65 -0.37 16.46 -4.86
N ALA A 66 0.64 16.38 -4.00
CA ALA A 66 0.68 17.13 -2.75
C ALA A 66 0.74 18.64 -3.05
N GLU A 67 -0.23 19.40 -2.55
CA GLU A 67 -0.24 20.86 -2.66
C GLU A 67 0.77 21.52 -1.72
N LYS A 68 1.02 20.91 -0.56
CA LYS A 68 2.00 21.36 0.44
C LYS A 68 2.89 20.19 0.82
N LEU A 69 4.19 20.34 0.55
CA LEU A 69 5.21 19.41 1.01
C LEU A 69 5.52 19.77 2.48
N ALA A 70 5.02 18.97 3.41
CA ALA A 70 5.50 18.99 4.79
C ALA A 70 6.75 18.08 4.90
N GLU A 71 7.57 18.28 5.93
CA GLU A 71 8.77 17.47 6.18
C GLU A 71 8.45 15.97 6.24
N ASP A 72 7.34 15.62 6.88
CA ASP A 72 6.78 14.27 6.95
C ASP A 72 5.49 14.13 6.10
N GLY A 73 5.42 14.84 4.97
CA GLY A 73 4.26 14.86 4.09
C GLY A 73 4.43 14.01 2.83
N PRO A 74 3.38 13.92 1.98
CA PRO A 74 3.49 13.25 0.71
C PRO A 74 4.48 13.94 -0.24
N ILE A 75 5.22 13.14 -1.00
CA ILE A 75 6.26 13.55 -1.94
C ILE A 75 5.70 13.43 -3.37
N ASN A 76 5.79 14.52 -4.14
CA ASN A 76 5.40 14.54 -5.54
C ASN A 76 6.38 13.75 -6.41
N LEU A 77 5.85 12.89 -7.27
CA LEU A 77 6.66 12.19 -8.26
C LEU A 77 7.04 13.16 -9.39
N PRO A 78 8.26 13.03 -9.97
CA PRO A 78 8.69 13.85 -11.09
C PRO A 78 7.88 13.61 -12.37
N PHE A 79 7.19 12.47 -12.45
CA PHE A 79 6.28 12.09 -13.52
C PHE A 79 5.21 11.15 -12.99
N LYS A 80 4.11 11.01 -13.75
CA LYS A 80 2.98 10.17 -13.34
C LYS A 80 3.30 8.70 -13.57
N LEU A 81 2.89 7.83 -12.65
CA LEU A 81 3.00 6.39 -12.79
C LEU A 81 1.64 5.79 -13.12
N ASP A 82 1.61 4.86 -14.07
CA ASP A 82 0.48 3.94 -14.24
C ASP A 82 0.59 2.79 -13.21
N ALA A 83 -0.36 1.84 -13.23
CA ALA A 83 -0.36 0.71 -12.29
C ALA A 83 0.94 -0.11 -12.36
N LYS A 84 1.51 -0.28 -13.57
CA LYS A 84 2.75 -1.02 -13.78
C LYS A 84 3.96 -0.30 -13.19
N GLY A 85 4.10 0.99 -13.46
CA GLY A 85 5.15 1.82 -12.89
C GLY A 85 5.04 1.92 -11.38
N ALA A 86 3.82 2.03 -10.85
CA ALA A 86 3.56 2.03 -9.42
C ALA A 86 3.94 0.69 -8.76
N ALA A 87 3.65 -0.44 -9.40
CA ALA A 87 4.04 -1.77 -8.91
C ALA A 87 5.56 -1.95 -8.89
N ASP A 88 6.28 -1.53 -9.95
CA ASP A 88 7.74 -1.56 -9.98
C ASP A 88 8.35 -0.67 -8.89
N PHE A 89 7.83 0.54 -8.74
CA PHE A 89 8.26 1.49 -7.71
C PHE A 89 8.07 0.92 -6.30
N ALA A 90 6.89 0.39 -5.99
CA ALA A 90 6.61 -0.24 -4.70
C ALA A 90 7.48 -1.47 -4.44
N GLN A 91 7.72 -2.31 -5.47
CA GLN A 91 8.55 -3.51 -5.34
C GLN A 91 10.01 -3.16 -5.00
N ARG A 92 10.56 -2.09 -5.59
CA ARG A 92 11.90 -1.60 -5.26
C ARG A 92 11.98 -1.09 -3.83
N TRP A 93 10.97 -0.33 -3.40
CA TRP A 93 10.88 0.12 -2.01
C TRP A 93 10.81 -1.06 -1.03
N LEU A 94 9.94 -2.06 -1.29
CA LEU A 94 9.77 -3.28 -0.48
C LEU A 94 11.06 -4.08 -0.31
N ALA A 95 11.93 -4.10 -1.33
CA ALA A 95 13.19 -4.84 -1.29
C ALA A 95 14.17 -4.28 -0.23
N GLU A 96 14.00 -3.02 0.18
CA GLU A 96 14.85 -2.35 1.16
C GLU A 96 14.23 -2.32 2.57
N GLN A 97 13.01 -2.84 2.76
CA GLN A 97 12.31 -2.74 4.03
C GLN A 97 12.65 -3.87 5.00
N ASP A 98 12.55 -3.56 6.29
CA ASP A 98 12.50 -4.55 7.37
C ASP A 98 11.10 -5.17 7.44
N PHE A 99 11.04 -6.50 7.44
CA PHE A 99 9.80 -7.28 7.55
C PHE A 99 9.45 -7.59 9.01
N GLY A 100 10.35 -7.24 9.93
CA GLY A 100 10.29 -7.62 11.33
C GLY A 100 10.51 -9.13 11.51
N ARG A 101 10.15 -9.62 12.70
CA ARG A 101 10.29 -11.02 13.06
C ARG A 101 9.45 -11.92 12.15
N GLU A 102 10.08 -12.94 11.59
CA GLU A 102 9.39 -14.00 10.86
C GLU A 102 8.37 -14.72 11.78
N PRO A 103 7.11 -14.90 11.36
CA PRO A 103 6.10 -15.59 12.14
C PRO A 103 6.48 -17.05 12.40
N ASP A 104 6.28 -17.49 13.64
CA ASP A 104 6.48 -18.88 14.04
C ASP A 104 5.19 -19.67 13.78
N HIS A 105 5.20 -20.54 12.76
CA HIS A 105 4.08 -21.41 12.43
C HIS A 105 4.56 -22.72 11.77
N ASP A 106 3.70 -23.74 11.71
CA ASP A 106 3.98 -24.95 10.94
C ASP A 106 3.80 -24.63 9.44
N GLY A 107 4.91 -24.55 8.72
CA GLY A 107 4.94 -24.21 7.30
C GLY A 107 6.19 -23.43 6.88
N HIS A 108 6.06 -22.65 5.82
CA HIS A 108 7.13 -21.79 5.30
C HIS A 108 6.65 -20.36 5.20
N ASN A 109 7.52 -19.40 5.55
CA ASN A 109 7.30 -18.00 5.23
C ASN A 109 8.16 -17.58 4.04
N LYS A 110 7.67 -16.61 3.29
CA LYS A 110 8.48 -15.84 2.36
C LYS A 110 8.26 -14.34 2.57
N LYS A 111 9.26 -13.55 2.19
CA LYS A 111 9.11 -12.11 2.08
C LYS A 111 8.13 -11.81 0.94
N GLY A 112 6.99 -11.23 1.29
CA GLY A 112 5.97 -10.80 0.36
C GLY A 112 5.60 -9.35 0.57
N TRP A 113 4.33 -9.06 0.45
CA TRP A 113 3.76 -7.74 0.67
C TRP A 113 2.31 -7.88 1.10
N ARG A 114 1.80 -6.84 1.73
CA ARG A 114 0.38 -6.65 1.94
C ARG A 114 -0.03 -5.35 1.28
N ILE A 115 -1.14 -5.40 0.54
CA ILE A 115 -1.79 -4.21 -0.02
C ILE A 115 -3.14 -4.06 0.66
N ILE A 116 -3.43 -2.83 1.06
CA ILE A 116 -4.70 -2.49 1.68
C ILE A 116 -5.25 -1.21 1.10
N THR A 117 -6.56 -1.09 1.05
CA THR A 117 -7.26 0.17 0.82
C THR A 117 -8.06 0.50 2.07
N GLY A 118 -8.05 1.76 2.49
CA GLY A 118 -8.98 2.21 3.50
C GLY A 118 -10.28 2.70 2.87
N ASN A 119 -11.07 3.34 3.72
CA ASN A 119 -12.40 3.83 3.42
C ASN A 119 -12.36 5.11 2.57
N TRP A 120 -13.18 5.20 1.51
CA TRP A 120 -13.46 6.45 0.78
C TRP A 120 -12.24 7.13 0.13
N GLY A 121 -11.26 6.35 -0.33
CA GLY A 121 -10.01 6.88 -0.88
C GLY A 121 -9.08 7.46 0.19
N PHE A 122 -9.25 7.01 1.44
CA PHE A 122 -8.32 7.26 2.54
C PHE A 122 -7.51 6.01 2.83
N VAL A 123 -6.29 6.22 3.29
CA VAL A 123 -5.45 5.18 3.90
C VAL A 123 -4.74 5.83 5.09
N GLY A 124 -5.16 5.48 6.31
CA GLY A 124 -4.70 6.18 7.52
C GLY A 124 -5.04 7.67 7.45
N SER A 125 -4.05 8.54 7.66
CA SER A 125 -4.22 9.99 7.55
C SER A 125 -4.21 10.53 6.10
N ASP A 126 -3.90 9.69 5.10
CA ASP A 126 -3.72 10.15 3.72
C ASP A 126 -5.01 10.14 2.93
N ARG A 127 -5.40 11.35 2.51
CA ARG A 127 -6.47 11.58 1.54
C ARG A 127 -5.98 11.30 0.13
N GLU A 128 -6.92 10.92 -0.74
CA GLU A 128 -6.68 10.72 -2.17
C GLU A 128 -5.70 9.57 -2.44
N ALA A 129 -5.73 8.59 -1.53
CA ALA A 129 -4.94 7.39 -1.59
C ALA A 129 -5.55 6.37 -2.55
N VAL A 130 -4.70 5.74 -3.34
CA VAL A 130 -5.02 4.58 -4.16
C VAL A 130 -5.03 3.34 -3.26
N CYS A 131 -3.92 3.11 -2.55
CA CYS A 131 -3.71 2.00 -1.62
C CYS A 131 -2.46 2.26 -0.75
N ALA A 132 -2.34 1.53 0.36
CA ALA A 132 -1.08 1.32 1.08
C ALA A 132 -0.47 -0.03 0.69
N ILE A 133 0.86 -0.06 0.62
CA ILE A 133 1.66 -1.26 0.40
C ILE A 133 2.71 -1.33 1.50
N LEU A 134 2.86 -2.49 2.14
CA LEU A 134 3.76 -2.67 3.27
C LEU A 134 4.47 -4.04 3.23
N PRO A 135 5.68 -4.15 3.80
CA PRO A 135 6.39 -5.42 3.91
C PRO A 135 5.60 -6.39 4.80
N TRP A 136 5.42 -7.62 4.31
CA TRP A 136 4.66 -8.65 5.02
C TRP A 136 5.18 -10.05 4.74
N TRP A 137 5.09 -10.94 5.73
CA TRP A 137 5.44 -12.35 5.55
C TRP A 137 4.27 -13.10 4.91
N ALA A 138 4.48 -13.62 3.71
CA ALA A 138 3.55 -14.55 3.08
C ALA A 138 3.74 -15.93 3.72
N ALA A 139 2.78 -16.33 4.54
CA ALA A 139 2.78 -17.60 5.26
C ALA A 139 2.10 -18.68 4.42
N TYR A 140 2.76 -19.82 4.25
CA TYR A 140 2.24 -20.99 3.54
C TYR A 140 2.09 -22.12 4.54
N GLY A 141 0.83 -22.51 4.80
CA GLY A 141 0.52 -23.70 5.60
C GLY A 141 0.92 -24.99 4.87
N LYS A 142 1.01 -26.06 5.66
CA LYS A 142 1.15 -27.42 5.17
C LYS A 142 -0.19 -28.03 4.78
#